data_AF-A0A853C2I0-F1
#
_entry.id   AF-A0A853C2I0-F1
#
_cell.length_a   1.000
_cell.length_b   1.000
_cell.length_c   1.000
_cell.angle_alpha   90.00
_cell.angle_beta   90.00
_cell.angle_gamma   90.00
#
_symmetry.space_group_name_H-M   'P 1'
#
loop_
_entity.id
_entity.type
_entity.pdbx_description
1 polymer ?
#
loop_
_entity_poly.entity_id
_entity_poly.type
_entity_poly.pdbx_seq_one_letter_code
_entity_poly.pdbx_strand_id
1 'polypeptide(L)'
;MTGVPTEGIGHLHHIWNVARVRELVADRRAPATFFCGGSRNFAAFIDLFDEVFVLHVDIDTLRERLDQRPEDEWGARPEERALVLRLHATQEDVPTTGVVIDATQPLDDVVDDILRHVALDGTSQP
;
A
#
# COMPACT_ATOMS: atom_id res chain seq x y z
N MET A 1 9.13 8.49 -14.59
CA MET A 1 9.88 7.21 -14.55
C MET A 1 9.17 6.19 -15.43
N THR A 2 9.89 5.33 -16.14
CA THR A 2 9.45 4.60 -17.35
C THR A 2 8.77 3.24 -17.09
N GLY A 3 8.55 2.82 -15.84
CA GLY A 3 7.80 1.58 -15.53
C GLY A 3 8.50 0.27 -15.91
N VAL A 4 9.79 0.30 -16.27
CA VAL A 4 10.61 -0.90 -16.50
C VAL A 4 11.15 -1.40 -15.16
N PRO A 5 10.95 -2.69 -14.80
CA PRO A 5 11.54 -3.26 -13.59
C PRO A 5 13.07 -3.10 -13.60
N THR A 6 13.63 -2.61 -12.51
CA THR A 6 15.09 -2.46 -12.35
C THR A 6 15.62 -3.60 -11.48
N GLU A 7 16.71 -4.25 -11.89
CA GLU A 7 17.30 -5.35 -11.11
C GLU A 7 17.96 -4.80 -9.82
N GLY A 8 17.49 -5.29 -8.67
CA GLY A 8 18.10 -5.09 -7.35
C GLY A 8 17.09 -5.22 -6.20
N ILE A 9 17.53 -5.71 -5.04
CA ILE A 9 16.70 -5.84 -3.82
C ILE A 9 16.84 -4.57 -2.98
N GLY A 10 16.35 -3.46 -3.52
CA GLY A 10 16.34 -2.17 -2.81
C GLY A 10 14.92 -1.63 -2.76
N HIS A 11 14.54 -1.01 -1.65
CA HIS A 11 13.25 -0.32 -1.47
C HIS A 11 12.83 0.57 -2.66
N LEU A 12 13.81 1.12 -3.38
CA LEU A 12 13.63 1.97 -4.56
C LEU A 12 13.18 1.22 -5.83
N HIS A 13 13.28 -0.12 -5.86
CA HIS A 13 12.97 -0.94 -7.04
C HIS A 13 11.57 -1.55 -7.02
N HIS A 14 10.75 -1.23 -6.02
CA HIS A 14 9.34 -1.63 -5.99
C HIS A 14 8.56 -0.81 -7.01
N ILE A 15 8.60 -1.24 -8.27
CA ILE A 15 7.97 -0.59 -9.42
C ILE A 15 6.92 -1.53 -10.00
N TRP A 16 5.71 -1.02 -10.19
CA TRP A 16 4.65 -1.79 -10.84
C TRP A 16 4.68 -1.58 -12.36
N ASN A 17 4.43 -2.66 -13.10
CA ASN A 17 4.25 -2.58 -14.55
C ASN A 17 2.93 -1.87 -14.87
N VAL A 18 3.02 -0.63 -15.36
CA VAL A 18 1.87 0.24 -15.62
C VAL A 18 0.91 -0.35 -16.66
N ALA A 19 1.42 -1.02 -17.70
CA ALA A 19 0.57 -1.65 -18.70
C ALA A 19 -0.27 -2.76 -18.07
N ARG A 20 0.34 -3.57 -17.19
CA ARG A 20 -0.36 -4.63 -16.48
C ARG A 20 -1.39 -4.09 -15.49
N VAL A 21 -1.09 -2.99 -14.80
CA VAL A 21 -2.07 -2.30 -13.93
C VAL A 21 -3.28 -1.85 -14.76
N ARG A 22 -3.07 -1.21 -15.91
CA ARG A 22 -4.15 -0.75 -16.80
C ARG A 22 -5.01 -1.90 -17.30
N GLU A 23 -4.41 -3.02 -17.69
CA GLU A 23 -5.15 -4.23 -18.10
C GLU A 23 -6.05 -4.76 -16.98
N LEU A 24 -5.52 -4.84 -15.75
CA LEU A 24 -6.26 -5.36 -14.61
C LEU A 24 -7.38 -4.41 -14.16
N VAL A 25 -7.14 -3.09 -14.17
CA VAL A 25 -8.17 -2.09 -13.88
C VAL A 25 -9.31 -2.13 -14.92
N ALA A 26 -8.99 -2.39 -16.19
CA ALA A 26 -10.00 -2.53 -17.25
C ALA A 26 -10.82 -3.83 -17.12
N ASP A 27 -10.32 -4.83 -16.41
CA ASP A 27 -11.01 -6.10 -16.20
C ASP A 27 -12.03 -6.00 -15.05
N ARG A 28 -13.27 -5.71 -15.41
CA ARG A 28 -14.39 -5.56 -14.46
C ARG A 28 -15.19 -6.86 -14.23
N ARG A 29 -14.58 -8.04 -14.44
CA ARG A 29 -15.27 -9.34 -14.23
C ARG A 29 -15.48 -9.68 -12.76
N ALA A 30 -14.62 -9.18 -11.87
CA ALA A 30 -14.78 -9.31 -10.43
C ALA A 30 -15.55 -8.09 -9.87
N PRO A 31 -16.35 -8.24 -8.80
CA PRO A 31 -17.04 -7.11 -8.16
C PRO A 31 -16.08 -6.03 -7.63
N ALA A 32 -14.89 -6.44 -7.18
CA ALA A 32 -13.82 -5.57 -6.75
C ALA A 32 -12.47 -6.24 -7.02
N THR A 33 -11.43 -5.43 -7.30
CA THR A 33 -10.04 -5.89 -7.45
C THR A 33 -9.15 -5.01 -6.58
N PHE A 34 -8.47 -5.60 -5.60
CA PHE A 34 -7.55 -4.89 -4.72
C PHE A 34 -6.11 -5.03 -5.21
N PHE A 35 -5.39 -3.91 -5.25
CA PHE A 35 -3.97 -3.86 -5.57
C PHE A 35 -3.19 -3.54 -4.30
N CYS A 36 -2.53 -4.54 -3.72
CA CYS A 36 -1.88 -4.41 -2.42
C CYS A 36 -0.35 -4.32 -2.56
N GLY A 37 0.24 -3.33 -1.87
CA GLY A 37 1.70 -3.16 -1.78
C GLY A 37 2.14 -1.72 -2.05
N GLY A 38 3.37 -1.38 -1.63
CA GLY A 38 3.98 -0.09 -1.93
C GLY A 38 4.63 -0.11 -3.31
N SER A 39 4.42 0.95 -4.11
CA SER A 39 4.98 1.10 -5.45
C SER A 39 5.54 2.51 -5.66
N ARG A 40 6.83 2.66 -5.99
CA ARG A 40 7.48 3.98 -6.11
C ARG A 40 7.10 4.73 -7.39
N ASN A 41 6.40 4.08 -8.32
CA ASN A 41 5.80 4.72 -9.48
C ASN A 41 4.27 4.83 -9.41
N PHE A 42 3.66 4.74 -8.21
CA PHE A 42 2.20 4.84 -8.06
C PHE A 42 1.62 6.07 -8.74
N ALA A 43 2.35 7.20 -8.73
CA ALA A 43 1.88 8.45 -9.35
C ALA A 43 1.57 8.32 -10.87
N ALA A 44 2.05 7.28 -11.54
CA ALA A 44 1.77 7.04 -12.96
C ALA A 44 0.44 6.30 -13.24
N PHE A 45 -0.23 5.80 -12.19
CA PHE A 45 -1.45 4.99 -12.31
C PHE A 45 -2.43 5.12 -11.14
N ILE A 46 -2.10 5.89 -10.09
CA ILE A 46 -2.95 6.05 -8.91
C ILE A 46 -4.31 6.66 -9.24
N ASP A 47 -4.37 7.46 -10.31
CA ASP A 47 -5.58 8.04 -10.89
C ASP A 47 -6.52 7.01 -11.54
N LEU A 48 -6.07 5.78 -11.73
CA LEU A 48 -6.89 4.70 -12.29
C LEU A 48 -7.72 3.95 -11.24
N PHE A 49 -7.41 4.13 -9.95
CA PHE A 49 -8.13 3.46 -8.88
C PHE A 49 -9.38 4.24 -8.48
N ASP A 50 -10.47 3.52 -8.24
CA ASP A 50 -11.73 4.12 -7.80
C ASP A 50 -11.59 4.70 -6.36
N GLU A 51 -10.80 4.04 -5.51
CA GLU A 51 -10.48 4.46 -4.14
C GLU A 51 -9.05 4.00 -3.77
N VAL A 52 -8.37 4.75 -2.89
CA VAL A 52 -7.00 4.45 -2.44
C VAL A 52 -6.95 4.41 -0.91
N PHE A 53 -6.63 3.25 -0.35
CA PHE A 53 -6.51 3.06 1.09
C PHE A 53 -5.05 3.17 1.56
N VAL A 54 -4.79 4.09 2.50
CA VAL A 54 -3.48 4.26 3.13
C VAL A 54 -3.54 3.63 4.53
N LEU A 55 -2.85 2.50 4.71
CA LEU A 55 -2.76 1.82 6.00
C LEU A 55 -1.76 2.55 6.91
N HIS A 56 -2.29 3.30 7.88
CA HIS A 56 -1.48 4.03 8.84
C HIS A 56 -1.31 3.23 10.12
N VAL A 57 -0.10 3.17 10.64
CA VAL A 57 0.22 2.59 11.95
C VAL A 57 1.00 3.62 12.76
N ASP A 58 0.76 3.73 14.07
CA ASP A 58 1.56 4.58 14.92
C ASP A 58 3.00 4.03 15.06
N ILE A 59 3.91 4.89 15.54
CA ILE A 59 5.34 4.57 15.63
C ILE A 59 5.65 3.45 16.64
N ASP A 60 4.88 3.34 17.72
CA ASP A 60 5.14 2.38 18.79
C ASP A 60 4.67 0.99 18.34
N THR A 61 3.47 0.90 17.76
CA THR A 61 2.96 -0.31 17.12
C THR A 61 3.85 -0.76 15.96
N LEU A 62 4.36 0.17 15.14
CA LEU A 62 5.31 -0.15 14.07
C LEU A 62 6.59 -0.78 14.62
N ARG A 63 7.16 -0.20 15.69
CA ARG A 63 8.38 -0.72 16.32
C ARG A 63 8.17 -2.12 16.87
N GLU A 64 7.08 -2.34 17.60
CA GLU A 64 6.72 -3.65 18.15
C GLU A 64 6.59 -4.71 17.06
N ARG A 65 5.88 -4.40 15.96
CA ARG A 65 5.73 -5.31 14.82
C ARG A 65 7.06 -5.64 14.14
N LEU A 66 7.98 -4.67 14.08
CA LEU A 66 9.33 -4.89 13.54
C LEU A 66 10.21 -5.72 14.48
N ASP A 67 10.05 -5.59 15.79
CA ASP A 67 10.79 -6.39 16.78
C ASP A 67 10.35 -7.87 16.77
N GLN A 68 9.11 -8.15 16.37
CA GLN A 68 8.58 -9.52 16.21
C GLN A 68 8.79 -10.10 14.80
N ARG A 69 9.37 -9.33 13.87
CA ARG A 69 9.53 -9.72 12.48
C ARG A 69 10.65 -10.77 12.31
N PRO A 70 10.43 -11.86 11.56
CA PRO A 70 11.48 -12.82 11.24
C PRO A 70 12.71 -12.17 10.60
N GLU A 71 13.91 -12.68 10.90
CA GLU A 71 15.19 -12.09 10.46
C GLU A 71 15.36 -12.05 8.92
N ASP A 72 14.65 -12.91 8.19
CA ASP A 72 14.65 -13.00 6.73
C ASP A 72 13.65 -12.06 6.05
N GLU A 73 12.81 -11.37 6.82
CA GLU A 73 11.85 -10.38 6.30
C GLU A 73 12.39 -8.95 6.30
N TRP A 74 11.91 -8.17 5.32
CA TRP A 74 12.26 -6.75 5.18
C TRP A 74 11.98 -5.95 6.46
N GLY A 75 12.96 -5.18 6.92
CA GLY A 75 12.83 -4.34 8.11
C GLY A 75 13.34 -5.00 9.39
N ALA A 76 13.75 -6.27 9.33
CA ALA A 76 14.44 -6.93 10.45
C ALA A 76 15.91 -6.48 10.58
N ARG A 77 16.57 -6.12 9.47
CA ARG A 77 17.96 -5.63 9.49
C ARG A 77 18.03 -4.18 9.97
N PRO A 78 19.07 -3.77 10.72
CA PRO A 78 19.18 -2.42 11.27
C PRO A 78 19.04 -1.28 10.24
N GLU A 79 19.65 -1.43 9.07
CA GLU A 79 19.57 -0.46 7.97
C GLU A 79 18.18 -0.35 7.35
N GLU A 80 17.50 -1.49 7.17
CA GLU A 80 16.13 -1.55 6.66
C GLU A 80 15.16 -0.98 7.68
N ARG A 81 15.37 -1.28 8.97
CA ARG A 81 14.60 -0.70 10.08
C ARG A 81 14.74 0.81 10.12
N ALA A 82 15.97 1.33 10.05
CA ALA A 82 16.21 2.76 10.01
C ALA A 82 15.52 3.44 8.81
N LEU A 83 15.51 2.78 7.65
CA LEU A 83 14.80 3.25 6.47
C LEU A 83 13.27 3.25 6.69
N VAL A 84 12.69 2.17 7.20
CA VAL A 84 11.26 2.08 7.52
C VAL A 84 10.84 3.20 8.48
N LEU A 85 11.62 3.44 9.54
CA LEU A 85 11.34 4.51 10.50
C LEU A 85 11.45 5.91 9.90
N ARG A 86 12.43 6.15 9.00
CA ARG A 86 12.54 7.43 8.28
C ARG A 86 11.31 7.65 7.38
N LEU A 87 10.95 6.65 6.59
CA LEU A 87 9.81 6.73 5.66
C LEU A 87 8.49 6.93 6.41
N HIS A 88 8.33 6.28 7.57
CA HIS A 88 7.20 6.54 8.46
C HIS A 88 7.20 7.99 8.95
N ALA A 89 8.34 8.55 9.32
CA ALA A 89 8.41 9.94 9.78
C ALA A 89 8.19 10.96 8.66
N THR A 90 8.70 10.71 7.45
CA THR A 90 8.64 11.68 6.33
C THR A 90 7.40 11.54 5.48
N GLN A 91 6.76 10.37 5.46
CA GLN A 91 5.64 10.03 4.57
C GLN A 91 5.96 10.28 3.08
N GLU A 92 7.25 10.33 2.70
CA GLU A 92 7.69 10.78 1.37
C GLU A 92 7.25 9.87 0.21
N ASP A 93 6.94 8.61 0.52
CA ASP A 93 6.48 7.59 -0.42
C ASP A 93 5.00 7.20 -0.19
N VAL A 94 4.24 8.05 0.50
CA VAL A 94 2.81 7.85 0.78
C VAL A 94 1.98 8.78 -0.12
N PRO A 95 0.92 8.27 -0.77
CA PRO A 95 0.00 9.13 -1.50
C PRO A 95 -0.59 10.24 -0.60
N THR A 96 -0.63 11.46 -1.11
CA THR A 96 -1.25 12.60 -0.39
C THR A 96 -2.78 12.58 -0.46
N THR A 97 -3.35 11.68 -1.27
CA THR A 97 -4.79 11.51 -1.50
C THR A 97 -5.17 10.07 -1.23
N GLY A 98 -6.34 9.86 -0.62
CA GLY A 98 -6.88 8.55 -0.29
C GLY A 98 -7.52 8.53 1.10
N VAL A 99 -8.20 7.43 1.40
CA VAL A 99 -8.77 7.16 2.72
C VAL A 99 -7.67 6.58 3.62
N VAL A 100 -7.41 7.24 4.74
CA VAL A 100 -6.49 6.73 5.76
C VAL A 100 -7.24 5.72 6.64
N ILE A 101 -6.73 4.50 6.70
CA ILE A 101 -7.25 3.41 7.54
C ILE A 101 -6.31 3.22 8.73
N ASP A 102 -6.86 3.22 9.93
CA ASP A 102 -6.09 2.95 11.15
C ASP A 102 -5.77 1.46 11.26
N ALA A 103 -4.54 1.11 10.88
CA ALA A 103 -3.99 -0.24 10.90
C ALA A 103 -3.27 -0.59 12.22
N THR A 104 -3.43 0.22 13.27
CA THR A 104 -3.03 -0.16 14.65
C THR A 104 -3.99 -1.21 15.23
N GLN A 105 -5.24 -1.21 14.77
CA GLN A 105 -6.30 -2.12 15.16
C GLN A 105 -6.01 -3.60 14.79
N PRO A 106 -6.73 -4.57 15.40
CA PRO A 106 -6.74 -5.96 14.95
C PRO A 106 -7.03 -6.10 13.46
N LEU A 107 -6.45 -7.13 12.83
CA LEU A 107 -6.56 -7.33 11.37
C LEU A 107 -8.01 -7.37 10.89
N ASP A 108 -8.90 -8.05 11.61
CA ASP A 108 -10.31 -8.18 11.24
C ASP A 108 -11.01 -6.82 11.21
N ASP A 109 -10.74 -5.95 12.19
CA ASP A 109 -11.30 -4.60 12.26
C ASP A 109 -10.81 -3.72 11.10
N VAL A 110 -9.53 -3.85 10.72
CA VAL A 110 -8.94 -3.15 9.57
C VAL A 110 -9.58 -3.61 8.26
N VAL A 111 -9.78 -4.92 8.10
CA VAL A 111 -10.45 -5.49 6.92
C VAL A 111 -11.89 -4.99 6.84
N ASP A 112 -12.62 -5.03 7.95
CA ASP A 112 -13.99 -4.54 8.01
C ASP A 112 -14.10 -3.04 7.68
N ASP A 113 -13.12 -2.23 8.10
CA ASP A 113 -13.05 -0.81 7.75
C ASP A 113 -12.92 -0.59 6.24
N ILE A 114 -11.98 -1.29 5.60
CA ILE A 114 -11.80 -1.23 4.14
C ILE A 114 -13.07 -1.67 3.41
N LEU A 115 -13.69 -2.78 3.83
CA LEU A 115 -14.89 -3.30 3.18
C LEU A 115 -16.09 -2.37 3.32
N ARG A 116 -16.20 -1.63 4.43
CA ARG A 116 -17.23 -0.60 4.60
C ARG A 116 -17.12 0.49 3.55
N HIS A 117 -15.91 0.98 3.24
CA HIS A 117 -15.72 1.98 2.18
C HIS A 117 -16.13 1.45 0.81
N VAL A 118 -15.71 0.23 0.46
CA VAL A 118 -16.07 -0.40 -0.82
C VAL A 118 -17.59 -0.56 -0.98
N ALA A 119 -18.31 -0.89 0.10
CA ALA A 119 -19.76 -1.02 0.07
C ALA A 119 -20.50 0.33 -0.09
N LEU A 120 -19.93 1.42 0.42
CA LEU A 120 -20.49 2.78 0.29
C LEU A 120 -20.35 3.31 -1.14
N ASP A 121 -19.27 2.96 -1.84
CA ASP A 121 -19.09 3.36 -3.24
C ASP A 121 -19.95 2.50 -4.19
N GLY A 122 -20.20 1.24 -3.80
CA GLY A 122 -21.07 0.31 -4.53
C GLY A 122 -22.58 0.60 -4.43
N THR A 123 -23.02 1.55 -3.61
CA THR A 123 -24.45 1.91 -3.44
C THR A 123 -24.92 3.04 -4.36
N SER A 124 -24.09 3.51 -5.29
CA SER A 124 -24.53 4.42 -6.36
C SER A 124 -24.99 3.68 -7.61
N GLN A 125 -26.27 3.28 -7.67
CA GLN A 125 -27.10 3.53 -8.85
C GLN A 125 -28.62 3.33 -8.58
N PRO A 126 -29.50 4.21 -9.10
CA PRO A 126 -30.92 3.89 -9.28
C PRO A 126 -31.17 2.78 -10.31
#